data_AF-A0AAW8WFZ4-F1
#
_entry.id   AF-A0AAW8WFZ4-F1
#
_cell.length_a   1.000
_cell.length_b   1.000
_cell.length_c   1.000
_cell.angle_alpha   90.00
_cell.angle_beta   90.00
_cell.angle_gamma   90.00
#
_symmetry.space_group_name_H-M   'P 1'
#
loop_
_entity.id
_entity.type
_entity.pdbx_description
1 polymer ?
#
loop_
_entity_poly.entity_id
_entity_poly.type
_entity_poly.pdbx_seq_one_letter_code
_entity_poly.pdbx_strand_id
1 'polypeptide(L)'
;MHKRLGWLLFAMLIGMCAVFSLNVKADSTTRDITIQNLNLKVYDNDSSTAVSMPDSEYYISYTDDDTTKIVLSGLTDANGAIVDKVLKDIPNNVTKLKIYYTLGNSNRGYVRHSDGRKYQFVFTKSIPASDLINYMANTRFGNSSDSESFISNYVASRINNYYVQSIDFVNQALSAAQTYQPDIDDFQSKPIDIYYQRNFYLNQGNAYYNNGHDGSGIPDIVIGDRTEESHFTDAYLMHNVMHEWTHWNMRQTAQLGGGSYTTHYTYNTNFKTSYKEGVALFAGEMFAKNYDLSTFDNEIQTDDSNGINRLYGKSTNRTVQLVLYDLLDETSTGEDENYNISSSILQGQSVTTAQRNQINFGLLYAEMMQSKAKTLSEFLQYIQEKYVTSDTDKANFQQVLTINGLSSTGDFTLDADGNPLSD
;
A
#
# COMPACT_ATOMS: atom_id res chain seq x y z
N MET A 1 -96.41 12.03 -59.52
CA MET A 1 -96.92 10.80 -58.89
C MET A 1 -95.74 10.03 -58.31
N HIS A 2 -95.80 9.78 -56.99
CA HIS A 2 -95.26 8.64 -56.22
C HIS A 2 -93.79 8.21 -56.44
N LYS A 3 -92.92 7.97 -55.44
CA LYS A 3 -92.97 7.76 -53.97
C LYS A 3 -91.48 7.86 -53.51
N ARG A 4 -91.14 8.53 -52.38
CA ARG A 4 -90.83 7.94 -51.04
C ARG A 4 -89.79 6.80 -51.11
N LEU A 5 -88.78 6.63 -50.26
CA LEU A 5 -88.37 7.13 -48.94
C LEU A 5 -87.15 6.24 -48.56
N GLY A 6 -86.16 6.70 -47.79
CA GLY A 6 -85.24 5.77 -47.11
C GLY A 6 -83.90 6.33 -46.67
N TRP A 7 -83.93 6.95 -45.49
CA TRP A 7 -82.80 7.16 -44.57
C TRP A 7 -81.82 5.98 -44.49
N LEU A 8 -80.50 6.23 -44.36
CA LEU A 8 -79.71 5.81 -43.18
C LEU A 8 -78.25 6.32 -43.21
N LEU A 9 -77.92 7.11 -42.17
CA LEU A 9 -76.66 7.27 -41.41
C LEU A 9 -75.30 7.05 -42.13
N PHE A 10 -74.43 8.06 -42.18
CA PHE A 10 -73.56 8.50 -41.07
C PHE A 10 -72.56 7.42 -40.64
N ALA A 11 -71.43 7.30 -41.35
CA ALA A 11 -70.12 6.94 -40.79
C ALA A 11 -69.04 6.94 -41.89
N MET A 12 -67.84 7.41 -41.51
CA MET A 12 -66.56 7.26 -42.21
C MET A 12 -66.29 8.13 -43.44
N LEU A 13 -66.28 9.44 -43.19
CA LEU A 13 -65.15 10.25 -43.64
C LEU A 13 -63.96 9.88 -42.73
N ILE A 14 -62.95 9.21 -43.29
CA ILE A 14 -61.50 9.24 -42.97
C ILE A 14 -60.89 8.21 -43.92
N GLY A 15 -60.70 8.61 -45.17
CA GLY A 15 -59.72 7.97 -46.05
C GLY A 15 -58.35 8.41 -45.56
N MET A 16 -57.89 7.79 -44.47
CA MET A 16 -56.55 7.95 -43.94
C MET A 16 -55.57 7.70 -45.08
N CYS A 17 -54.81 8.74 -45.43
CA CYS A 17 -53.51 8.58 -46.04
C CYS A 17 -52.72 7.63 -45.14
N ALA A 18 -52.67 6.35 -45.50
CA ALA A 18 -51.71 5.41 -44.97
C ALA A 18 -50.35 5.81 -45.55
N VAL A 19 -49.79 6.89 -44.99
CA VAL A 19 -48.36 7.09 -44.96
C VAL A 19 -47.85 5.90 -44.17
N PHE A 20 -47.35 4.89 -44.88
CA PHE A 20 -46.38 3.97 -44.32
C PHE A 20 -45.24 4.84 -43.79
N SER A 21 -45.34 5.22 -42.52
CA SER A 21 -44.21 5.64 -41.73
C SER A 21 -43.39 4.37 -41.55
N LEU A 22 -42.63 4.03 -42.58
CA LEU A 22 -41.38 3.31 -42.39
C LEU A 22 -40.63 4.17 -41.39
N ASN A 23 -40.71 3.80 -40.11
CA ASN A 23 -39.69 4.11 -39.14
C ASN A 23 -38.43 3.42 -39.67
N VAL A 24 -37.79 4.04 -40.66
CA VAL A 24 -36.35 3.94 -40.83
C VAL A 24 -35.84 4.38 -39.48
N LYS A 25 -35.44 3.41 -38.64
CA LYS A 25 -34.56 3.71 -37.53
C LYS A 25 -33.46 4.55 -38.16
N ALA A 26 -33.42 5.85 -37.84
CA ALA A 26 -32.24 6.63 -38.14
C ALA A 26 -31.07 5.79 -37.65
N ASP A 27 -30.12 5.47 -38.53
CA ASP A 27 -28.89 4.83 -38.12
C ASP A 27 -28.40 5.61 -36.91
N SER A 28 -28.41 4.94 -35.75
CA SER A 28 -27.94 5.53 -34.51
C SER A 28 -26.54 6.05 -34.80
N THR A 29 -26.33 7.37 -34.81
CA THR A 29 -25.02 7.96 -35.14
C THR A 29 -23.98 7.66 -34.07
N THR A 30 -24.43 7.12 -32.94
CA THR A 30 -23.65 6.69 -31.81
C THR A 30 -23.89 5.20 -31.49
N ARG A 31 -23.03 4.63 -30.66
CA ARG A 31 -23.13 3.27 -30.13
C ARG A 31 -22.61 3.21 -28.69
N ASP A 32 -23.03 2.19 -27.97
CA ASP A 32 -22.52 1.88 -26.63
C ASP A 32 -21.42 0.84 -26.72
N ILE A 33 -20.33 1.05 -25.97
CA ILE A 33 -19.19 0.13 -25.91
C ILE A 33 -19.13 -0.47 -24.50
N THR A 34 -19.15 -1.79 -24.41
CA THR A 34 -19.02 -2.50 -23.13
C THR A 34 -17.57 -2.89 -22.89
N ILE A 35 -17.01 -2.47 -21.76
CA ILE A 35 -15.77 -3.02 -21.21
C ILE A 35 -16.17 -4.10 -20.22
N GLN A 36 -16.07 -5.35 -20.63
CA GLN A 36 -16.21 -6.49 -19.72
C GLN A 36 -14.97 -6.59 -18.83
N ASN A 37 -13.78 -6.52 -19.43
CA ASN A 37 -12.52 -6.53 -18.72
C ASN A 37 -11.45 -5.81 -19.54
N LEU A 38 -10.74 -4.86 -18.93
CA LEU A 38 -9.54 -4.25 -19.49
C LEU A 38 -8.46 -4.25 -18.42
N ASN A 39 -7.49 -5.17 -18.54
CA ASN A 39 -6.41 -5.36 -17.57
C ASN A 39 -5.05 -5.22 -18.26
N LEU A 40 -4.28 -4.21 -17.86
CA LEU A 40 -2.94 -3.96 -18.37
C LEU A 40 -1.94 -4.10 -17.23
N LYS A 41 -0.90 -4.88 -17.46
CA LYS A 41 0.25 -5.00 -16.56
C LYS A 41 1.48 -4.37 -17.18
N VAL A 42 2.37 -3.82 -16.35
CA VAL A 42 3.58 -3.12 -16.78
C VAL A 42 4.78 -4.03 -16.62
N TYR A 43 5.63 -4.12 -17.64
CA TYR A 43 6.93 -4.79 -17.55
C TYR A 43 8.02 -3.91 -18.16
N ASP A 44 9.27 -4.15 -17.77
CA ASP A 44 10.42 -3.62 -18.51
C ASP A 44 10.88 -4.59 -19.60
N ASN A 45 11.79 -5.54 -19.31
CA ASN A 45 12.37 -6.39 -20.35
C ASN A 45 11.74 -7.79 -20.46
N ASP A 46 11.26 -8.35 -19.35
CA ASP A 46 10.59 -9.67 -19.33
C ASP A 46 9.09 -9.53 -19.04
N SER A 47 8.25 -9.95 -19.99
CA SER A 47 6.80 -9.92 -19.81
C SER A 47 6.30 -10.83 -18.67
N SER A 48 7.09 -11.81 -18.22
CA SER A 48 6.72 -12.70 -17.12
C SER A 48 6.71 -11.97 -15.75
N THR A 49 7.48 -10.89 -15.62
CA THR A 49 7.61 -10.09 -14.39
C THR A 49 6.63 -8.91 -14.35
N ALA A 50 5.60 -8.93 -15.22
CA ALA A 50 4.67 -7.83 -15.36
C ALA A 50 3.85 -7.59 -14.08
N VAL A 51 3.76 -6.33 -13.66
CA VAL A 51 3.08 -5.91 -12.44
C VAL A 51 1.75 -5.23 -12.72
N SER A 52 0.76 -5.47 -11.87
CA SER A 52 -0.54 -4.78 -11.92
C SER A 52 -0.44 -3.33 -11.45
N MET A 53 -1.42 -2.52 -11.85
CA MET A 53 -1.60 -1.14 -11.37
C MET A 53 -2.91 -1.02 -10.58
N PRO A 54 -3.02 -1.64 -9.40
CA PRO A 54 -4.23 -1.55 -8.60
C PRO A 54 -4.46 -0.13 -8.07
N ASP A 55 -5.71 0.16 -7.72
CA ASP A 55 -6.14 1.40 -7.06
C ASP A 55 -5.56 2.67 -7.72
N SER A 56 -5.52 2.65 -9.05
CA SER A 56 -4.98 3.71 -9.90
C SER A 56 -6.14 4.45 -10.56
N GLU A 57 -6.09 5.78 -10.51
CA GLU A 57 -7.04 6.60 -11.25
C GLU A 57 -6.96 6.31 -12.74
N TYR A 58 -8.10 6.14 -13.39
CA TYR A 58 -8.17 6.09 -14.84
C TYR A 58 -9.20 7.06 -15.39
N TYR A 59 -8.96 7.47 -16.62
CA TYR A 59 -10.02 8.01 -17.46
C TYR A 59 -9.89 7.51 -18.90
N ILE A 60 -11.03 7.36 -19.56
CA ILE A 60 -11.14 6.91 -20.94
C ILE A 60 -11.65 8.09 -21.76
N SER A 61 -11.02 8.30 -22.90
CA SER A 61 -11.40 9.34 -23.85
C SER A 61 -11.34 8.84 -25.28
N TYR A 62 -11.94 9.59 -26.18
CA TYR A 62 -11.74 9.47 -27.62
C TYR A 62 -11.54 10.85 -28.24
N THR A 63 -11.05 10.87 -29.48
CA THR A 63 -10.95 12.10 -30.28
C THR A 63 -11.95 12.02 -31.42
N ASP A 64 -12.73 13.08 -31.59
CA ASP A 64 -13.78 13.23 -32.61
C ASP A 64 -13.78 14.70 -33.05
N ASP A 65 -13.66 14.94 -34.35
CA ASP A 65 -13.46 16.27 -34.96
C ASP A 65 -12.43 17.13 -34.21
N ASP A 66 -11.22 16.57 -34.03
CA ASP A 66 -10.07 17.17 -33.31
C ASP A 66 -10.34 17.54 -31.83
N THR A 67 -11.50 17.19 -31.28
CA THR A 67 -11.87 17.43 -29.90
C THR A 67 -11.73 16.15 -29.08
N THR A 68 -11.01 16.22 -27.95
CA THR A 68 -10.91 15.10 -27.01
C THR A 68 -12.10 15.11 -26.06
N LYS A 69 -12.86 14.01 -26.01
CA LYS A 69 -14.02 13.83 -25.12
C LYS A 69 -13.72 12.73 -24.11
N ILE A 70 -13.84 13.05 -22.82
CA ILE A 70 -13.73 12.06 -21.73
C ILE A 70 -15.09 11.40 -21.54
N VAL A 71 -15.12 10.07 -21.48
CA VAL A 71 -16.37 9.27 -21.45
C VAL A 71 -16.58 8.51 -20.15
N LEU A 72 -15.50 8.26 -19.41
CA LEU A 72 -15.55 7.54 -18.15
C LEU A 72 -14.30 7.84 -17.35
N SER A 73 -14.44 7.93 -16.03
CA SER A 73 -13.32 7.96 -15.08
C SER A 73 -13.63 7.04 -13.89
N GLY A 74 -12.60 6.57 -13.20
CA GLY A 74 -12.75 5.72 -12.02
C GLY A 74 -11.41 5.28 -11.44
N LEU A 75 -11.44 4.22 -10.63
CA LEU A 75 -10.27 3.54 -10.09
C LEU A 75 -10.20 2.12 -10.64
N THR A 76 -9.01 1.63 -10.93
CA THR A 76 -8.79 0.21 -11.22
C THR A 76 -9.07 -0.64 -9.98
N ASP A 77 -9.51 -1.88 -10.18
CA ASP A 77 -9.74 -2.82 -9.08
C ASP A 77 -8.41 -3.33 -8.46
N ALA A 78 -8.52 -4.25 -7.48
CA ALA A 78 -7.36 -4.86 -6.82
C ALA A 78 -6.41 -5.63 -7.78
N ASN A 79 -6.88 -6.00 -8.97
CA ASN A 79 -6.05 -6.65 -10.00
C ASN A 79 -5.48 -5.65 -11.02
N GLY A 80 -5.80 -4.37 -10.90
CA GLY A 80 -5.45 -3.32 -11.87
C GLY A 80 -6.38 -3.26 -13.08
N ALA A 81 -7.57 -3.87 -13.00
CA ALA A 81 -8.50 -3.98 -14.13
C ALA A 81 -9.63 -2.93 -14.07
N ILE A 82 -10.16 -2.61 -15.26
CA ILE A 82 -11.42 -1.90 -15.45
C ILE A 82 -12.46 -2.95 -15.86
N VAL A 83 -13.45 -3.19 -14.99
CA VAL A 83 -14.43 -4.27 -15.15
C VAL A 83 -15.87 -3.73 -15.18
N ASP A 84 -16.69 -4.38 -16.01
CA ASP A 84 -18.13 -4.16 -16.14
C ASP A 84 -18.55 -2.69 -16.28
N LYS A 85 -17.97 -2.00 -17.26
CA LYS A 85 -18.28 -0.59 -17.60
C LYS A 85 -18.94 -0.48 -18.97
N VAL A 86 -19.86 0.47 -19.10
CA VAL A 86 -20.49 0.82 -20.38
C VAL A 86 -20.15 2.26 -20.72
N LEU A 87 -19.53 2.47 -21.88
CA LEU A 87 -19.26 3.79 -22.46
C LEU A 87 -20.42 4.12 -23.39
N LYS A 88 -21.19 5.14 -23.05
CA LYS A 88 -22.42 5.49 -23.77
C LYS A 88 -22.16 6.51 -24.87
N ASP A 89 -23.03 6.49 -25.88
CA ASP A 89 -23.14 7.55 -26.88
C ASP A 89 -21.84 7.85 -27.64
N ILE A 90 -21.07 6.81 -27.97
CA ILE A 90 -19.80 6.93 -28.70
C ILE A 90 -20.10 7.06 -30.21
N PRO A 91 -19.66 8.13 -30.89
CA PRO A 91 -19.90 8.32 -32.32
C PRO A 91 -19.38 7.17 -33.18
N ASN A 92 -20.11 6.83 -34.24
CA ASN A 92 -19.79 5.65 -35.05
C ASN A 92 -18.45 5.72 -35.79
N ASN A 93 -18.01 6.93 -36.14
CA ASN A 93 -16.72 7.22 -36.76
C ASN A 93 -15.52 7.02 -35.81
N VAL A 94 -15.75 6.99 -34.49
CA VAL A 94 -14.68 6.76 -33.51
C VAL A 94 -14.28 5.28 -33.54
N THR A 95 -13.00 5.01 -33.80
CA THR A 95 -12.46 3.65 -33.92
C THR A 95 -11.49 3.27 -32.82
N LYS A 96 -11.10 4.24 -31.96
CA LYS A 96 -10.10 4.05 -30.91
C LYS A 96 -10.48 4.80 -29.64
N LEU A 97 -10.16 4.19 -28.51
CA LEU A 97 -10.19 4.80 -27.18
C LEU A 97 -8.77 5.03 -26.71
N LYS A 98 -8.54 6.14 -26.01
CA LYS A 98 -7.33 6.41 -25.22
C LYS A 98 -7.68 6.24 -23.75
N ILE A 99 -6.96 5.35 -23.09
CA ILE A 99 -7.11 5.03 -21.67
C ILE A 99 -5.88 5.55 -20.96
N TYR A 100 -6.11 6.41 -19.98
CA TYR A 100 -5.06 7.01 -19.15
C TYR A 100 -5.12 6.35 -17.79
N TYR A 101 -3.97 5.90 -17.28
CA TYR A 101 -3.80 5.35 -15.95
C TYR A 101 -2.85 6.24 -15.18
N THR A 102 -3.27 6.75 -14.03
CA THR A 102 -2.44 7.56 -13.13
C THR A 102 -2.16 6.71 -11.89
N LEU A 103 -0.88 6.50 -11.57
CA LEU A 103 -0.48 5.65 -10.45
C LEU A 103 -0.86 6.31 -9.12
N GLY A 104 -1.89 5.78 -8.47
CA GLY A 104 -2.47 6.31 -7.23
C GLY A 104 -3.74 7.13 -7.40
N ASN A 105 -4.20 7.72 -6.30
CA ASN A 105 -5.45 8.45 -6.21
C ASN A 105 -5.45 9.45 -5.03
N SER A 106 -6.47 10.29 -4.95
CA SER A 106 -6.56 11.34 -3.92
C SER A 106 -6.67 10.85 -2.47
N ASN A 107 -7.09 9.59 -2.24
CA ASN A 107 -7.32 9.05 -0.90
C ASN A 107 -6.08 8.37 -0.32
N ARG A 108 -5.18 7.89 -1.17
CA ARG A 108 -3.92 7.26 -0.78
C ARG A 108 -2.70 8.15 -1.03
N GLY A 109 -2.74 8.94 -2.10
CA GLY A 109 -1.58 9.62 -2.67
C GLY A 109 -1.18 8.99 -4.00
N TYR A 110 -0.22 9.63 -4.67
CA TYR A 110 0.25 9.29 -6.01
C TYR A 110 1.71 8.89 -6.01
N VAL A 111 2.09 8.07 -7.00
CA VAL A 111 3.51 7.95 -7.38
C VAL A 111 3.85 9.10 -8.34
N ARG A 112 4.93 9.83 -8.05
CA ARG A 112 5.33 11.04 -8.77
C ARG A 112 6.75 10.98 -9.29
N HIS A 113 6.93 11.62 -10.45
CA HIS A 113 8.24 11.99 -10.99
C HIS A 113 8.93 12.99 -10.06
N SER A 114 10.25 13.16 -10.24
CA SER A 114 11.05 14.09 -9.45
C SER A 114 10.65 15.57 -9.63
N ASP A 115 9.90 15.89 -10.68
CA ASP A 115 9.36 17.23 -10.96
C ASP A 115 7.93 17.45 -10.41
N GLY A 116 7.40 16.50 -9.64
CA GLY A 116 6.06 16.57 -9.05
C GLY A 116 4.93 16.12 -9.96
N ARG A 117 5.18 15.81 -11.24
CA ARG A 117 4.14 15.24 -12.12
C ARG A 117 3.79 13.82 -11.66
N LYS A 118 2.50 13.49 -11.69
CA LYS A 118 2.03 12.12 -11.43
C LYS A 118 2.51 11.20 -12.54
N TYR A 119 2.92 9.98 -12.21
CA TYR A 119 3.14 8.95 -13.23
C TYR A 119 1.82 8.64 -13.92
N GLN A 120 1.78 8.86 -15.24
CA GLN A 120 0.61 8.60 -16.06
C GLN A 120 0.98 7.82 -17.31
N PHE A 121 0.29 6.72 -17.56
CA PHE A 121 0.43 5.90 -18.75
C PHE A 121 -0.76 6.09 -19.67
N VAL A 122 -0.50 6.06 -20.98
CA VAL A 122 -1.53 6.18 -22.01
C VAL A 122 -1.51 4.94 -22.87
N PHE A 123 -2.63 4.24 -22.92
CA PHE A 123 -2.85 3.08 -23.77
C PHE A 123 -3.93 3.37 -24.80
N THR A 124 -3.72 3.01 -26.06
CA THR A 124 -4.73 3.18 -27.11
C THR A 124 -5.31 1.83 -27.50
N LYS A 125 -6.63 1.68 -27.39
CA LYS A 125 -7.34 0.45 -27.75
C LYS A 125 -8.28 0.70 -28.92
N SER A 126 -8.12 -0.07 -30.00
CA SER A 126 -9.12 -0.11 -31.07
C SER A 126 -10.43 -0.69 -30.58
N ILE A 127 -11.54 -0.08 -30.97
CA ILE A 127 -12.89 -0.54 -30.65
C ILE A 127 -13.22 -1.71 -31.60
N PRO A 128 -13.47 -2.93 -31.09
CA PRO A 128 -13.85 -4.05 -31.92
C PRO A 128 -15.24 -3.84 -32.55
N ALA A 129 -15.51 -4.48 -33.69
CA ALA A 129 -16.82 -4.40 -34.35
C ALA A 129 -17.99 -4.96 -33.51
N SER A 130 -17.68 -5.75 -32.48
CA SER A 130 -18.67 -6.26 -31.50
C SER A 130 -18.99 -5.26 -30.39
N ASP A 131 -18.31 -4.11 -30.33
CA ASP A 131 -18.40 -3.11 -29.26
C ASP A 131 -18.15 -3.67 -27.84
N LEU A 132 -17.49 -4.83 -27.76
CA LEU A 132 -17.14 -5.51 -26.52
C LEU A 132 -15.61 -5.53 -26.38
N ILE A 133 -15.10 -4.87 -25.33
CA ILE A 133 -13.71 -4.92 -24.93
C ILE A 133 -13.56 -5.93 -23.80
N ASN A 134 -12.93 -7.05 -24.12
CA ASN A 134 -12.35 -7.99 -23.16
C ASN A 134 -10.88 -8.18 -23.54
N TYR A 135 -9.98 -7.49 -22.82
CA TYR A 135 -8.58 -7.39 -23.19
C TYR A 135 -7.68 -7.46 -21.96
N MET A 136 -6.68 -8.34 -22.05
CA MET A 136 -5.61 -8.48 -21.07
C MET A 136 -4.27 -8.45 -21.80
N ALA A 137 -3.33 -7.66 -21.30
CA ALA A 137 -1.99 -7.62 -21.88
C ALA A 137 -0.93 -7.16 -20.88
N ASN A 138 0.29 -7.65 -21.09
CA ASN A 138 1.49 -7.08 -20.49
C ASN A 138 2.05 -6.08 -21.50
N THR A 139 2.34 -4.85 -21.03
CA THR A 139 2.73 -3.71 -21.87
C THR A 139 3.96 -3.03 -21.30
N ARG A 140 4.88 -2.61 -22.17
CA ARG A 140 5.96 -1.69 -21.80
C ARG A 140 5.48 -0.26 -21.97
N PHE A 141 5.63 0.56 -20.95
CA PHE A 141 5.37 1.99 -21.03
C PHE A 141 6.69 2.75 -20.95
N GLY A 142 6.98 3.58 -21.94
CA GLY A 142 8.22 4.34 -22.01
C GLY A 142 8.42 4.96 -23.38
N ASN A 143 9.51 5.71 -23.53
CA ASN A 143 9.91 6.35 -24.77
C ASN A 143 11.09 5.59 -25.37
N SER A 144 10.98 5.16 -26.63
CA SER A 144 12.06 4.45 -27.32
C SER A 144 13.34 5.28 -27.48
N SER A 145 13.25 6.61 -27.39
CA SER A 145 14.44 7.49 -27.39
C SER A 145 15.09 7.64 -26.01
N ASP A 146 14.49 7.09 -24.95
CA ASP A 146 14.98 7.12 -23.57
C ASP A 146 14.71 5.76 -22.91
N SER A 147 15.66 4.83 -23.05
CA SER A 147 15.52 3.47 -22.52
C SER A 147 15.29 3.42 -21.01
N GLU A 148 15.86 4.38 -20.25
CA GLU A 148 15.67 4.45 -18.80
C GLU A 148 14.22 4.75 -18.42
N SER A 149 13.44 5.38 -19.31
CA SER A 149 12.03 5.64 -19.05
C SER A 149 11.19 4.36 -18.92
N PHE A 150 11.57 3.26 -19.59
CA PHE A 150 10.88 1.97 -19.43
C PHE A 150 11.12 1.38 -18.04
N ILE A 151 12.38 1.39 -17.59
CA ILE A 151 12.76 0.96 -16.23
C ILE A 151 12.06 1.85 -15.19
N SER A 152 12.11 3.17 -15.37
CA SER A 152 11.49 4.14 -14.46
C SER A 152 9.99 3.87 -14.29
N ASN A 153 9.28 3.64 -15.38
CA ASN A 153 7.84 3.37 -15.36
C ASN A 153 7.53 1.99 -14.75
N TYR A 154 8.36 0.98 -15.00
CA TYR A 154 8.21 -0.34 -14.41
C TYR A 154 8.40 -0.33 -12.90
N VAL A 155 9.49 0.29 -12.41
CA VAL A 155 9.74 0.42 -10.96
C VAL A 155 8.67 1.28 -10.29
N ALA A 156 8.23 2.39 -10.90
CA ALA A 156 7.12 3.19 -10.39
C ALA A 156 5.81 2.39 -10.28
N SER A 157 5.53 1.51 -11.24
CA SER A 157 4.36 0.61 -11.21
C SER A 157 4.46 -0.40 -10.07
N ARG A 158 5.67 -0.92 -9.79
CA ARG A 158 5.93 -1.81 -8.65
C ARG A 158 5.76 -1.08 -7.32
N ILE A 159 6.30 0.12 -7.18
CA ILE A 159 6.07 0.99 -6.01
C ILE A 159 4.56 1.21 -5.79
N ASN A 160 3.80 1.53 -6.85
CA ASN A 160 2.35 1.68 -6.75
C ASN A 160 1.67 0.42 -6.22
N ASN A 161 2.00 -0.75 -6.77
CA ASN A 161 1.44 -2.02 -6.38
C ASN A 161 1.77 -2.36 -4.92
N TYR A 162 3.03 -2.26 -4.51
CA TYR A 162 3.42 -2.54 -3.14
C TYR A 162 2.86 -1.53 -2.15
N TYR A 163 2.65 -0.28 -2.55
CA TYR A 163 2.01 0.71 -1.67
C TYR A 163 0.54 0.34 -1.37
N VAL A 164 -0.21 -0.16 -2.37
CA VAL A 164 -1.55 -0.71 -2.12
C VAL A 164 -1.47 -1.94 -1.20
N GLN A 165 -0.55 -2.86 -1.49
CA GLN A 165 -0.39 -4.08 -0.68
C GLN A 165 0.04 -3.79 0.78
N SER A 166 0.85 -2.77 1.03
CA SER A 166 1.22 -2.36 2.40
C SER A 166 -0.01 -1.91 3.19
N ILE A 167 -0.91 -1.15 2.56
CA ILE A 167 -2.17 -0.72 3.18
C ILE A 167 -3.07 -1.93 3.45
N ASP A 168 -3.23 -2.81 2.45
CA ASP A 168 -4.03 -4.02 2.60
C ASP A 168 -3.48 -4.94 3.68
N PHE A 169 -2.15 -5.09 3.78
CA PHE A 169 -1.48 -5.89 4.79
C PHE A 169 -1.80 -5.38 6.20
N VAL A 170 -1.67 -4.07 6.44
CA VAL A 170 -2.03 -3.46 7.72
C VAL A 170 -3.52 -3.60 7.99
N ASN A 171 -4.39 -3.26 7.04
CA ASN A 171 -5.84 -3.33 7.22
C ASN A 171 -6.33 -4.75 7.55
N GLN A 172 -5.77 -5.77 6.89
CA GLN A 172 -6.09 -7.16 7.16
C GLN A 172 -5.63 -7.58 8.56
N ALA A 173 -4.43 -7.17 8.98
CA ALA A 173 -3.92 -7.45 10.32
C ALA A 173 -4.74 -6.73 11.41
N LEU A 174 -5.08 -5.46 11.20
CA LEU A 174 -5.96 -4.70 12.09
C LEU A 174 -7.34 -5.36 12.20
N SER A 175 -7.94 -5.77 11.08
CA SER A 175 -9.23 -6.48 11.07
C SER A 175 -9.17 -7.82 11.84
N ALA A 176 -8.05 -8.55 11.70
CA ALA A 176 -7.83 -9.78 12.45
C ALA A 176 -7.72 -9.52 13.95
N ALA A 177 -6.98 -8.48 14.37
CA ALA A 177 -6.87 -8.07 15.77
C ALA A 177 -8.22 -7.61 16.35
N GLN A 178 -8.98 -6.79 15.61
CA GLN A 178 -10.29 -6.28 16.02
C GLN A 178 -11.34 -7.37 16.26
N THR A 179 -11.18 -8.55 15.66
CA THR A 179 -12.04 -9.71 15.93
C THR A 179 -11.97 -10.14 17.40
N TYR A 180 -10.82 -9.94 18.05
CA TYR A 180 -10.57 -10.34 19.43
C TYR A 180 -10.46 -9.16 20.40
N GLN A 181 -10.14 -7.97 19.89
CA GLN A 181 -10.09 -6.73 20.66
C GLN A 181 -10.83 -5.61 19.90
N PRO A 182 -12.16 -5.55 20.02
CA PRO A 182 -12.98 -4.58 19.28
C PRO A 182 -12.71 -3.12 19.62
N ASP A 183 -12.08 -2.85 20.77
CA ASP A 183 -11.76 -1.49 21.25
C ASP A 183 -10.52 -0.90 20.57
N ILE A 184 -9.88 -1.62 19.64
CA ILE A 184 -8.81 -1.07 18.81
C ILE A 184 -9.43 -0.07 17.84
N ASP A 185 -9.10 1.21 18.04
CA ASP A 185 -9.52 2.29 17.14
C ASP A 185 -9.10 2.03 15.69
N ASP A 186 -10.02 2.33 14.77
CA ASP A 186 -9.71 2.37 13.34
C ASP A 186 -8.65 3.43 13.06
N PHE A 187 -7.46 2.99 12.65
CA PHE A 187 -6.43 3.88 12.13
C PHE A 187 -6.59 4.05 10.62
N GLN A 188 -6.89 5.27 10.19
CA GLN A 188 -6.88 5.63 8.77
C GLN A 188 -5.71 6.58 8.48
N SER A 189 -4.79 6.12 7.63
CA SER A 189 -3.69 6.97 7.15
C SER A 189 -4.20 8.03 6.18
N LYS A 190 -3.77 9.27 6.36
CA LYS A 190 -4.00 10.33 5.37
C LYS A 190 -3.17 10.07 4.10
N PRO A 191 -3.56 10.65 2.94
CA PRO A 191 -2.79 10.51 1.72
C PRO A 191 -1.34 11.03 1.86
N ILE A 192 -0.38 10.34 1.23
CA ILE A 192 0.99 10.82 1.04
C ILE A 192 1.55 10.39 -0.31
N ASP A 193 2.28 11.29 -0.97
CA ASP A 193 2.86 11.02 -2.28
C ASP A 193 4.23 10.34 -2.16
N ILE A 194 4.52 9.40 -3.08
CA ILE A 194 5.80 8.73 -3.20
C ILE A 194 6.52 9.21 -4.47
N TYR A 195 7.72 9.76 -4.32
CA TYR A 195 8.56 10.23 -5.40
C TYR A 195 9.59 9.18 -5.79
N TYR A 196 9.68 8.92 -7.09
CA TYR A 196 10.69 8.04 -7.67
C TYR A 196 10.95 8.42 -9.14
N GLN A 197 12.20 8.46 -9.55
CA GLN A 197 12.57 8.56 -10.97
C GLN A 197 13.98 8.03 -11.15
N ARG A 198 14.27 7.41 -12.29
CA ARG A 198 15.65 7.03 -12.64
C ARG A 198 16.59 8.22 -12.56
N ASN A 199 17.76 8.01 -11.97
CA ASN A 199 18.80 8.99 -11.63
C ASN A 199 18.42 10.05 -10.58
N PHE A 200 17.18 10.09 -10.10
CA PHE A 200 16.80 10.95 -8.99
C PHE A 200 17.18 10.28 -7.66
N TYR A 201 17.88 11.00 -6.79
CA TYR A 201 18.41 10.44 -5.54
C TYR A 201 19.25 9.17 -5.78
N LEU A 202 20.04 9.16 -6.86
CA LEU A 202 20.83 7.99 -7.26
C LEU A 202 21.80 7.57 -6.14
N ASN A 203 21.69 6.30 -5.74
CA ASN A 203 22.44 5.65 -4.66
C ASN A 203 22.29 6.33 -3.30
N GLN A 204 21.25 7.14 -3.11
CA GLN A 204 20.85 7.65 -1.81
C GLN A 204 19.87 6.67 -1.13
N GLY A 205 19.70 6.82 0.18
CA GLY A 205 18.71 6.07 0.93
C GLY A 205 17.27 6.50 0.58
N ASN A 206 16.32 5.65 0.93
CA ASN A 206 14.91 6.02 0.95
C ASN A 206 14.65 6.88 2.19
N ALA A 207 13.65 7.76 2.12
CA ALA A 207 13.31 8.60 3.26
C ALA A 207 11.89 9.17 3.18
N TYR A 208 11.23 9.18 4.32
CA TYR A 208 10.13 10.07 4.64
C TYR A 208 10.63 11.47 5.02
N TYR A 209 10.15 12.50 4.33
CA TYR A 209 10.45 13.89 4.62
C TYR A 209 9.26 14.60 5.24
N ASN A 210 9.37 14.96 6.53
CA ASN A 210 8.28 15.65 7.23
C ASN A 210 7.90 17.02 6.63
N ASN A 211 8.83 17.69 5.95
CA ASN A 211 8.62 19.00 5.33
C ASN A 211 8.78 18.96 3.80
N GLY A 212 8.67 17.77 3.21
CA GLY A 212 8.94 17.54 1.79
C GLY A 212 10.43 17.49 1.47
N HIS A 213 10.82 16.61 0.55
CA HIS A 213 12.20 16.51 0.09
C HIS A 213 12.71 17.79 -0.59
N ASP A 214 11.79 18.58 -1.15
CA ASP A 214 12.03 19.85 -1.84
C ASP A 214 11.91 21.07 -0.93
N GLY A 215 11.57 20.89 0.35
CA GLY A 215 11.35 21.97 1.31
C GLY A 215 10.02 22.70 1.15
N SER A 216 9.05 22.15 0.39
CA SER A 216 7.72 22.72 0.18
C SER A 216 6.86 22.82 1.45
N GLY A 217 7.24 22.12 2.52
CA GLY A 217 6.44 21.97 3.73
C GLY A 217 5.32 20.92 3.61
N ILE A 218 5.23 20.23 2.47
CA ILE A 218 4.27 19.14 2.25
C ILE A 218 5.00 17.81 2.49
N PRO A 219 4.58 17.00 3.47
CA PRO A 219 5.24 15.72 3.72
C PRO A 219 5.18 14.78 2.51
N ASP A 220 6.28 14.08 2.23
CA ASP A 220 6.37 13.10 1.15
C ASP A 220 7.33 11.95 1.49
N ILE A 221 7.34 10.95 0.63
CA ILE A 221 8.28 9.83 0.67
C ILE A 221 9.11 9.86 -0.61
N VAL A 222 10.41 9.63 -0.50
CA VAL A 222 11.30 9.41 -1.64
C VAL A 222 11.82 7.99 -1.59
N ILE A 223 11.66 7.27 -2.70
CA ILE A 223 12.37 6.02 -2.96
C ILE A 223 13.60 6.36 -3.81
N GLY A 224 14.80 6.15 -3.27
CA GLY A 224 16.06 6.48 -3.92
C GLY A 224 16.36 5.54 -5.08
N ASP A 225 16.89 6.09 -6.18
CA ASP A 225 17.27 5.27 -7.32
C ASP A 225 18.57 4.47 -7.07
N ARG A 226 18.80 3.41 -7.84
CA ARG A 226 20.00 2.56 -7.75
C ARG A 226 20.67 2.45 -9.12
N THR A 227 22.00 2.33 -9.17
CA THR A 227 22.70 2.16 -10.45
C THR A 227 22.12 1.01 -11.28
N GLU A 228 21.86 -0.14 -10.64
CA GLU A 228 21.36 -1.34 -11.30
C GLU A 228 19.89 -1.61 -10.95
N GLU A 229 19.10 -1.97 -11.97
CA GLU A 229 17.70 -2.38 -11.79
C GLU A 229 17.57 -3.60 -10.87
N SER A 230 18.56 -4.50 -10.91
CA SER A 230 18.63 -5.74 -10.11
C SER A 230 18.52 -5.48 -8.60
N HIS A 231 18.85 -4.28 -8.12
CA HIS A 231 18.72 -3.89 -6.72
C HIS A 231 17.26 -3.70 -6.29
N PHE A 232 16.34 -3.41 -7.22
CA PHE A 232 14.92 -3.32 -6.94
C PHE A 232 14.28 -4.71 -6.89
N THR A 233 14.70 -5.55 -5.95
CA THR A 233 14.00 -6.81 -5.69
C THR A 233 12.61 -6.55 -5.08
N ASP A 234 11.72 -7.55 -5.12
CA ASP A 234 10.39 -7.44 -4.50
C ASP A 234 10.54 -7.14 -3.01
N ALA A 235 11.38 -7.90 -2.31
CA ALA A 235 11.67 -7.68 -0.90
C ALA A 235 12.18 -6.26 -0.61
N TYR A 236 13.07 -5.71 -1.45
CA TYR A 236 13.56 -4.34 -1.29
C TYR A 236 12.44 -3.31 -1.41
N LEU A 237 11.63 -3.37 -2.47
CA LEU A 237 10.56 -2.39 -2.67
C LEU A 237 9.45 -2.54 -1.63
N MET A 238 9.04 -3.76 -1.31
CA MET A 238 8.06 -4.04 -0.26
C MET A 238 8.49 -3.46 1.08
N HIS A 239 9.72 -3.79 1.51
CA HIS A 239 10.29 -3.29 2.76
C HIS A 239 10.27 -1.77 2.79
N ASN A 240 10.86 -1.11 1.78
CA ASN A 240 11.10 0.33 1.83
C ASN A 240 9.81 1.14 1.68
N VAL A 241 8.85 0.69 0.86
CA VAL A 241 7.55 1.36 0.77
C VAL A 241 6.81 1.30 2.11
N MET A 242 6.76 0.13 2.75
CA MET A 242 6.09 -0.04 4.05
C MET A 242 6.84 0.69 5.18
N HIS A 243 8.17 0.66 5.18
CA HIS A 243 9.03 1.35 6.16
C HIS A 243 8.76 2.87 6.14
N GLU A 244 8.88 3.50 4.98
CA GLU A 244 8.68 4.96 4.88
C GLU A 244 7.21 5.37 5.07
N TRP A 245 6.26 4.54 4.63
CA TRP A 245 4.84 4.78 4.91
C TRP A 245 4.50 4.63 6.40
N THR A 246 5.19 3.76 7.14
CA THR A 246 5.03 3.63 8.59
C THR A 246 5.53 4.88 9.30
N HIS A 247 6.64 5.48 8.88
CA HIS A 247 7.07 6.80 9.40
C HIS A 247 5.99 7.87 9.25
N TRP A 248 5.32 7.91 8.10
CA TRP A 248 4.20 8.81 7.87
C TRP A 248 3.04 8.56 8.85
N ASN A 249 2.71 7.30 9.12
CA ASN A 249 1.66 6.94 10.07
C ASN A 249 2.03 7.37 11.49
N MET A 250 3.26 7.10 11.93
CA MET A 250 3.78 7.52 13.25
C MET A 250 3.79 9.04 13.42
N ARG A 251 4.11 9.79 12.34
CA ARG A 251 4.04 11.25 12.37
C ARG A 251 2.61 11.75 12.59
N GLN A 252 1.62 11.12 11.97
CA GLN A 252 0.22 11.52 12.11
C GLN A 252 -0.32 11.25 13.52
N THR A 253 0.11 10.17 14.16
CA THR A 253 -0.48 9.66 15.40
C THR A 253 0.28 10.09 16.65
N ALA A 254 1.61 10.01 16.61
CA ALA A 254 2.50 10.27 17.75
C ALA A 254 3.35 11.55 17.60
N GLN A 255 3.21 12.26 16.46
CA GLN A 255 4.06 13.41 16.10
C GLN A 255 5.56 13.06 16.12
N LEU A 256 5.90 11.82 15.77
CA LEU A 256 7.27 11.40 15.60
C LEU A 256 7.78 11.88 14.23
N GLY A 257 8.58 12.94 14.24
CA GLY A 257 9.18 13.53 13.05
C GLY A 257 10.44 12.81 12.56
N GLY A 258 11.07 13.39 11.53
CA GLY A 258 12.35 12.90 10.99
C GLY A 258 13.49 12.89 12.04
N GLY A 259 14.50 12.05 11.80
CA GLY A 259 15.69 11.94 12.63
C GLY A 259 16.80 11.27 11.81
N SER A 260 18.06 11.56 12.12
CA SER A 260 19.21 11.00 11.42
C SER A 260 19.86 9.91 12.26
N TYR A 261 20.25 8.82 11.61
CA TYR A 261 21.09 7.76 12.17
C TYR A 261 22.12 7.33 11.11
N THR A 262 23.20 6.69 11.54
CA THR A 262 24.28 6.29 10.62
C THR A 262 23.99 4.95 9.95
N THR A 263 23.62 3.94 10.73
CA THR A 263 23.21 2.61 10.26
C THR A 263 22.19 2.02 11.24
N HIS A 264 21.47 0.97 10.84
CA HIS A 264 20.51 0.29 11.73
C HIS A 264 21.15 -0.35 12.98
N TYR A 265 22.47 -0.56 12.95
CA TYR A 265 23.27 -1.18 14.01
C TYR A 265 24.04 -0.17 14.86
N THR A 266 24.02 1.12 14.48
CA THR A 266 24.76 2.14 15.22
C THR A 266 23.97 2.54 16.46
N TYR A 267 24.66 2.67 17.59
CA TYR A 267 24.09 3.21 18.81
C TYR A 267 23.58 4.64 18.60
N ASN A 268 22.32 4.89 18.96
CA ASN A 268 21.73 6.20 18.98
C ASN A 268 21.65 6.73 20.42
N THR A 269 22.26 7.88 20.68
CA THR A 269 22.08 8.61 21.94
C THR A 269 20.65 9.11 22.13
N ASN A 270 19.92 9.35 21.03
CA ASN A 270 18.51 9.70 21.06
C ASN A 270 17.64 8.45 20.88
N PHE A 271 17.15 7.90 21.98
CA PHE A 271 16.36 6.66 21.99
C PHE A 271 15.05 6.75 21.18
N LYS A 272 14.55 7.97 20.94
CA LYS A 272 13.40 8.20 20.05
C LYS A 272 13.72 7.83 18.60
N THR A 273 14.98 7.98 18.19
CA THR A 273 15.44 7.59 16.84
C THR A 273 15.41 6.08 16.70
N SER A 274 15.98 5.35 17.66
CA SER A 274 15.93 3.88 17.71
C SER A 274 14.51 3.37 17.67
N TYR A 275 13.62 3.94 18.50
CA TYR A 275 12.23 3.52 18.54
C TYR A 275 11.52 3.74 17.19
N LYS A 276 11.58 4.97 16.67
CA LYS A 276 10.90 5.34 15.43
C LYS A 276 11.39 4.50 14.23
N GLU A 277 12.70 4.38 14.06
CA GLU A 277 13.26 3.58 12.96
C GLU A 277 13.08 2.09 13.16
N GLY A 278 13.14 1.59 14.39
CA GLY A 278 12.91 0.17 14.70
C GLY A 278 11.46 -0.26 14.46
N VAL A 279 10.48 0.58 14.76
CA VAL A 279 9.07 0.35 14.42
C VAL A 279 8.88 0.28 12.90
N ALA A 280 9.47 1.22 12.16
CA ALA A 280 9.39 1.22 10.70
C ALA A 280 10.10 0.00 10.08
N LEU A 281 11.26 -0.41 10.61
CA LEU A 281 11.98 -1.62 10.21
C LEU A 281 11.16 -2.88 10.46
N PHE A 282 10.56 -2.98 11.65
CA PHE A 282 9.68 -4.08 12.02
C PHE A 282 8.52 -4.19 11.02
N ALA A 283 7.79 -3.10 10.78
CA ALA A 283 6.69 -3.08 9.83
C ALA A 283 7.13 -3.43 8.39
N GLY A 284 8.27 -2.90 7.94
CA GLY A 284 8.86 -3.16 6.64
C GLY A 284 9.25 -4.62 6.42
N GLU A 285 9.97 -5.21 7.37
CA GLU A 285 10.39 -6.62 7.29
C GLU A 285 9.20 -7.57 7.43
N MET A 286 8.27 -7.32 8.35
CA MET A 286 7.08 -8.16 8.51
C MET A 286 6.26 -8.23 7.22
N PHE A 287 6.14 -7.13 6.49
CA PHE A 287 5.50 -7.11 5.18
C PHE A 287 6.35 -7.82 4.11
N ALA A 288 7.63 -7.49 4.00
CA ALA A 288 8.51 -8.05 2.96
C ALA A 288 8.80 -9.55 3.12
N LYS A 289 8.73 -10.06 4.35
CA LYS A 289 8.98 -11.47 4.71
C LYS A 289 7.71 -12.25 5.03
N ASN A 290 6.54 -11.61 4.94
CA ASN A 290 5.26 -12.23 5.28
C ASN A 290 5.26 -12.88 6.67
N TYR A 291 5.56 -12.05 7.67
CA TYR A 291 5.59 -12.39 9.10
C TYR A 291 6.70 -13.33 9.59
N ASP A 292 7.72 -13.61 8.77
CA ASP A 292 8.82 -14.51 9.15
C ASP A 292 10.14 -13.75 9.34
N LEU A 293 10.53 -13.53 10.61
CA LEU A 293 11.86 -13.02 10.98
C LEU A 293 12.70 -14.05 11.72
N SER A 294 12.33 -15.34 11.65
CA SER A 294 13.01 -16.43 12.36
C SER A 294 14.52 -16.53 12.06
N THR A 295 14.95 -16.04 10.90
CA THR A 295 16.39 -16.00 10.53
C THR A 295 17.20 -14.94 11.28
N PHE A 296 16.55 -14.03 12.01
CA PHE A 296 17.16 -12.91 12.74
C PHE A 296 16.84 -12.91 14.23
N ASP A 297 16.01 -13.84 14.67
CA ASP A 297 15.50 -14.07 16.02
C ASP A 297 16.56 -13.78 17.10
N ASN A 298 17.66 -14.54 17.09
CA ASN A 298 18.72 -14.44 18.11
C ASN A 298 19.78 -13.36 17.83
N GLU A 299 19.56 -12.46 16.87
CA GLU A 299 20.59 -11.50 16.47
C GLU A 299 20.91 -10.54 17.63
N ILE A 300 19.93 -10.16 18.47
CA ILE A 300 20.19 -9.29 19.62
C ILE A 300 21.26 -9.86 20.55
N GLN A 301 21.35 -11.18 20.68
CA GLN A 301 22.12 -11.91 21.68
C GLN A 301 23.44 -12.43 21.11
N THR A 302 23.54 -12.53 19.77
CA THR A 302 24.68 -13.19 19.09
C THR A 302 25.53 -12.27 18.22
N ASP A 303 25.09 -11.02 18.01
CA ASP A 303 25.71 -10.12 17.06
C ASP A 303 26.90 -9.34 17.65
N ASP A 304 28.05 -10.00 17.67
CA ASP A 304 29.29 -9.48 18.23
C ASP A 304 30.14 -8.70 17.21
N SER A 305 30.46 -7.44 17.53
CA SER A 305 31.41 -6.62 16.79
C SER A 305 32.52 -6.12 17.70
N ASN A 306 33.78 -6.37 17.33
CA ASN A 306 34.96 -6.06 18.17
C ASN A 306 34.92 -6.66 19.58
N GLY A 307 34.25 -7.81 19.76
CA GLY A 307 34.12 -8.50 21.05
C GLY A 307 33.05 -7.91 21.96
N ILE A 308 32.20 -7.03 21.45
CA ILE A 308 31.06 -6.46 22.17
C ILE A 308 29.80 -6.75 21.35
N ASN A 309 28.79 -7.33 21.97
CA ASN A 309 27.48 -7.45 21.34
C ASN A 309 26.93 -6.04 21.01
N ARG A 310 26.60 -5.80 19.73
CA ARG A 310 26.21 -4.47 19.25
C ARG A 310 24.74 -4.14 19.48
N LEU A 311 23.92 -5.10 19.91
CA LEU A 311 22.48 -4.97 20.01
C LEU A 311 21.96 -5.15 21.44
N TYR A 312 22.43 -6.16 22.17
CA TYR A 312 21.99 -6.49 23.53
C TYR A 312 22.05 -5.26 24.46
N GLY A 313 20.92 -4.87 25.03
CA GLY A 313 20.78 -3.74 25.94
C GLY A 313 21.10 -2.35 25.35
N LYS A 314 21.39 -2.24 24.05
CA LYS A 314 21.83 -1.00 23.39
C LYS A 314 20.72 -0.35 22.59
N SER A 315 20.72 0.98 22.56
CA SER A 315 19.76 1.73 21.76
C SER A 315 20.14 1.76 20.27
N THR A 316 19.76 0.73 19.53
CA THR A 316 19.88 0.69 18.05
C THR A 316 18.51 0.51 17.40
N ASN A 317 18.39 0.85 16.11
CA ASN A 317 17.15 0.64 15.37
C ASN A 317 16.83 -0.86 15.29
N ARG A 318 17.86 -1.70 15.08
CA ARG A 318 17.74 -3.16 14.99
C ARG A 318 17.34 -3.80 16.33
N THR A 319 17.86 -3.29 17.46
CA THR A 319 17.45 -3.76 18.80
C THR A 319 15.95 -3.54 18.99
N VAL A 320 15.43 -2.36 18.65
CA VAL A 320 13.99 -2.10 18.77
C VAL A 320 13.18 -3.04 17.89
N GLN A 321 13.59 -3.25 16.63
CA GLN A 321 12.89 -4.14 15.72
C GLN A 321 12.76 -5.56 16.28
N LEU A 322 13.85 -6.09 16.82
CA LEU A 322 13.90 -7.48 17.30
C LEU A 322 13.12 -7.63 18.62
N VAL A 323 13.21 -6.67 19.57
CA VAL A 323 12.31 -6.65 20.73
C VAL A 323 10.82 -6.67 20.33
N LEU A 324 10.44 -5.96 19.26
CA LEU A 324 9.07 -5.97 18.75
C LEU A 324 8.67 -7.29 18.10
N TYR A 325 9.64 -8.03 17.57
CA TYR A 325 9.43 -9.37 17.01
C TYR A 325 9.20 -10.41 18.11
N ASP A 326 9.95 -10.35 19.23
CA ASP A 326 9.76 -11.24 20.38
C ASP A 326 8.40 -11.02 21.09
N LEU A 327 7.75 -9.88 20.87
CA LEU A 327 6.37 -9.65 21.33
C LEU A 327 5.33 -10.31 20.40
N LEU A 328 5.74 -10.84 19.26
CA LEU A 328 4.89 -11.38 18.21
C LEU A 328 5.03 -12.90 18.07
N ASP A 329 6.22 -13.45 18.17
CA ASP A 329 6.45 -14.85 17.88
C ASP A 329 5.89 -15.81 18.94
N GLU A 330 5.59 -17.03 18.50
CA GLU A 330 5.11 -18.10 19.37
C GLU A 330 6.22 -19.06 19.81
N THR A 331 7.27 -19.14 19.00
CA THR A 331 8.32 -20.15 19.11
C THR A 331 9.59 -19.57 18.54
N SER A 332 10.48 -19.18 19.43
CA SER A 332 11.83 -18.74 19.08
C SER A 332 12.75 -19.95 19.11
N THR A 333 13.65 -20.04 18.14
CA THR A 333 14.62 -21.14 18.08
C THR A 333 15.93 -20.68 18.67
N GLY A 334 16.17 -20.99 19.94
CA GLY A 334 17.39 -20.57 20.65
C GLY A 334 17.14 -19.54 21.75
N GLU A 335 15.92 -19.02 21.83
CA GLU A 335 15.46 -18.13 22.90
C GLU A 335 14.29 -18.80 23.66
N ASP A 336 14.19 -18.50 24.96
CA ASP A 336 13.31 -19.20 25.90
C ASP A 336 12.11 -18.32 26.34
N GLU A 337 11.81 -17.21 25.67
CA GLU A 337 10.65 -16.36 25.98
C GLU A 337 9.33 -17.05 25.64
N ASN A 338 8.38 -16.89 26.54
CA ASN A 338 7.06 -17.51 26.46
C ASN A 338 5.95 -16.45 26.44
N TYR A 339 6.21 -15.29 25.83
CA TYR A 339 5.26 -14.19 25.76
C TYR A 339 5.05 -13.72 24.33
N ASN A 340 3.79 -13.55 23.93
CA ASN A 340 3.42 -12.70 22.82
C ASN A 340 2.19 -11.87 23.19
N ILE A 341 1.98 -10.78 22.48
CA ILE A 341 0.97 -9.77 22.81
C ILE A 341 -0.46 -10.34 22.88
N SER A 342 -0.78 -11.38 22.12
CA SER A 342 -2.12 -12.00 22.11
C SER A 342 -2.29 -13.13 23.11
N SER A 343 -1.25 -13.51 23.88
CA SER A 343 -1.28 -14.67 24.79
C SER A 343 -2.48 -14.65 25.73
N SER A 344 -2.82 -13.49 26.31
CA SER A 344 -3.95 -13.34 27.22
C SER A 344 -5.31 -13.28 26.50
N ILE A 345 -5.34 -12.74 25.28
CA ILE A 345 -6.57 -12.53 24.49
C ILE A 345 -7.05 -13.83 23.84
N LEU A 346 -6.12 -14.65 23.34
CA LEU A 346 -6.42 -15.88 22.61
C LEU A 346 -6.46 -17.12 23.50
N GLN A 347 -6.54 -16.96 24.83
CA GLN A 347 -6.63 -18.10 25.75
C GLN A 347 -7.83 -18.99 25.41
N GLY A 348 -7.57 -20.27 25.16
CA GLY A 348 -8.59 -21.24 24.77
C GLY A 348 -9.11 -21.11 23.34
N GLN A 349 -8.58 -20.19 22.53
CA GLN A 349 -8.89 -20.06 21.11
C GLN A 349 -7.94 -20.90 20.26
N SER A 350 -8.48 -21.62 19.28
CA SER A 350 -7.69 -22.34 18.31
C SER A 350 -7.47 -21.46 17.07
N VAL A 351 -6.25 -20.93 16.94
CA VAL A 351 -5.79 -20.21 15.76
C VAL A 351 -4.54 -20.89 15.22
N THR A 352 -4.33 -20.82 13.91
CA THR A 352 -3.07 -21.25 13.30
C THR A 352 -1.96 -20.25 13.59
N THR A 353 -0.69 -20.66 13.55
CA THR A 353 0.46 -19.74 13.72
C THR A 353 0.42 -18.57 12.74
N ALA A 354 0.04 -18.80 11.47
CA ALA A 354 -0.10 -17.72 10.49
C ALA A 354 -1.17 -16.70 10.91
N GLN A 355 -2.33 -17.16 11.41
CA GLN A 355 -3.37 -16.26 11.92
C GLN A 355 -2.89 -15.54 13.18
N ARG A 356 -2.16 -16.20 14.08
CA ARG A 356 -1.65 -15.55 15.27
C ARG A 356 -0.62 -14.48 14.94
N ASN A 357 0.33 -14.73 14.04
CA ASN A 357 1.30 -13.72 13.62
C ASN A 357 0.60 -12.49 13.02
N GLN A 358 -0.45 -12.70 12.24
CA GLN A 358 -1.30 -11.63 11.71
C GLN A 358 -2.02 -10.85 12.82
N ILE A 359 -2.60 -11.54 13.81
CA ILE A 359 -3.27 -10.91 14.97
C ILE A 359 -2.25 -10.12 15.81
N ASN A 360 -1.10 -10.71 16.12
CA ASN A 360 -0.05 -10.10 16.92
C ASN A 360 0.53 -8.86 16.23
N PHE A 361 0.80 -8.93 14.92
CA PHE A 361 1.21 -7.75 14.16
C PHE A 361 0.14 -6.67 14.17
N GLY A 362 -1.14 -7.04 13.98
CA GLY A 362 -2.26 -6.11 14.03
C GLY A 362 -2.38 -5.40 15.38
N LEU A 363 -2.28 -6.14 16.48
CA LEU A 363 -2.25 -5.62 17.84
C LEU A 363 -1.08 -4.66 18.03
N LEU A 364 0.14 -5.13 17.77
CA LEU A 364 1.36 -4.31 17.94
C LEU A 364 1.30 -3.03 17.10
N TYR A 365 0.93 -3.12 15.82
CA TYR A 365 0.83 -1.96 14.93
C TYR A 365 -0.22 -0.97 15.42
N ALA A 366 -1.42 -1.43 15.80
CA ALA A 366 -2.47 -0.58 16.34
C ALA A 366 -2.00 0.16 17.59
N GLU A 367 -1.42 -0.56 18.54
CA GLU A 367 -1.00 -0.01 19.82
C GLU A 367 0.18 0.95 19.68
N MET A 368 1.09 0.72 18.72
CA MET A 368 2.12 1.69 18.37
C MET A 368 1.52 3.01 17.87
N MET A 369 0.45 2.93 17.07
CA MET A 369 -0.24 4.13 16.58
C MET A 369 -1.05 4.82 17.69
N GLN A 370 -1.64 4.08 18.63
CA GLN A 370 -2.57 4.62 19.63
C GLN A 370 -1.89 5.11 20.92
N SER A 371 -0.82 4.43 21.36
CA SER A 371 -0.14 4.72 22.64
C SER A 371 0.49 6.11 22.72
N LYS A 372 0.82 6.71 21.56
CA LYS A 372 1.62 7.95 21.45
C LYS A 372 3.00 7.85 22.11
N ALA A 373 3.49 6.63 22.35
CA ALA A 373 4.83 6.38 22.84
C ALA A 373 5.85 6.99 21.87
N LYS A 374 6.91 7.57 22.42
CA LYS A 374 8.02 8.16 21.65
C LYS A 374 9.31 7.37 21.81
N THR A 375 9.34 6.41 22.72
CA THR A 375 10.46 5.52 23.00
C THR A 375 9.97 4.09 23.17
N LEU A 376 10.90 3.12 23.06
CA LEU A 376 10.59 1.71 23.28
C LEU A 376 10.10 1.46 24.71
N SER A 377 10.75 2.06 25.70
CA SER A 377 10.38 1.95 27.12
C SER A 377 8.93 2.40 27.38
N GLU A 378 8.54 3.58 26.89
CA GLU A 378 7.15 4.07 26.99
C GLU A 378 6.15 3.10 26.32
N PHE A 379 6.52 2.52 25.18
CA PHE A 379 5.67 1.56 24.48
C PHE A 379 5.54 0.23 25.24
N LEU A 380 6.64 -0.31 25.74
CA LEU A 380 6.65 -1.56 26.52
C LEU A 380 5.86 -1.42 27.81
N GLN A 381 5.98 -0.30 28.52
CA GLN A 381 5.17 -0.01 29.71
C GLN A 381 3.68 0.05 29.35
N TYR A 382 3.32 0.68 28.23
CA TYR A 382 1.95 0.71 27.75
C TYR A 382 1.42 -0.70 27.42
N ILE A 383 2.20 -1.54 26.74
CA ILE A 383 1.83 -2.95 26.48
C ILE A 383 1.69 -3.74 27.78
N GLN A 384 2.61 -3.56 28.72
CA GLN A 384 2.57 -4.22 30.02
C GLN A 384 1.29 -3.87 30.79
N GLU A 385 0.95 -2.58 30.88
CA GLU A 385 -0.26 -2.11 31.55
C GLU A 385 -1.54 -2.67 30.92
N LYS A 386 -1.57 -2.82 29.59
CA LYS A 386 -2.76 -3.21 28.84
C LYS A 386 -2.96 -4.73 28.71
N TYR A 387 -1.89 -5.49 28.50
CA TYR A 387 -1.98 -6.91 28.08
C TYR A 387 -1.41 -7.92 29.07
N VAL A 388 -0.55 -7.47 29.98
CA VAL A 388 0.16 -8.35 30.92
C VAL A 388 -0.66 -8.45 32.21
N THR A 389 -1.70 -9.28 32.18
CA THR A 389 -2.77 -9.29 33.20
C THR A 389 -2.60 -10.33 34.31
N SER A 390 -1.86 -11.42 34.05
CA SER A 390 -1.58 -12.48 35.03
C SER A 390 -0.14 -12.47 35.53
N ASP A 391 0.13 -13.13 36.65
CA ASP A 391 1.51 -13.24 37.16
C ASP A 391 2.41 -14.08 36.24
N THR A 392 1.84 -15.05 35.52
CA THR A 392 2.55 -15.79 34.46
C THR A 392 2.92 -14.85 33.30
N ASP A 393 1.96 -14.04 32.83
CA ASP A 393 2.26 -13.07 31.76
C ASP A 393 3.36 -12.10 32.20
N LYS A 394 3.33 -11.62 33.46
CA LYS A 394 4.37 -10.72 33.99
C LYS A 394 5.74 -11.37 33.97
N ALA A 395 5.83 -12.63 34.41
CA ALA A 395 7.10 -13.37 34.39
C ALA A 395 7.62 -13.55 32.96
N ASN A 396 6.74 -13.94 32.03
CA ASN A 396 7.12 -14.17 30.64
C ASN A 396 7.47 -12.86 29.92
N PHE A 397 6.73 -11.77 30.16
CA PHE A 397 7.05 -10.44 29.62
C PHE A 397 8.39 -9.92 30.16
N GLN A 398 8.66 -10.12 31.46
CA GLN A 398 9.96 -9.76 32.05
C GLN A 398 11.11 -10.56 31.45
N GLN A 399 10.86 -11.80 31.01
CA GLN A 399 11.84 -12.60 30.30
C GLN A 399 12.21 -11.95 28.97
N VAL A 400 11.22 -11.53 28.16
CA VAL A 400 11.44 -10.75 26.92
C VAL A 400 12.34 -9.54 27.20
N LEU A 401 12.07 -8.76 28.24
CA LEU A 401 12.93 -7.62 28.59
C LEU A 401 14.37 -8.05 28.91
N THR A 402 14.53 -9.14 29.65
CA THR A 402 15.83 -9.61 30.16
C THR A 402 16.72 -10.18 29.05
N ILE A 403 16.15 -11.00 28.16
CA ILE A 403 16.91 -11.58 27.03
C ILE A 403 17.37 -10.51 26.05
N ASN A 404 16.66 -9.38 26.00
CA ASN A 404 17.01 -8.23 25.18
C ASN A 404 17.97 -7.25 25.88
N GLY A 405 18.34 -7.52 27.13
CA GLY A 405 19.20 -6.66 27.93
C GLY A 405 18.53 -5.34 28.34
N LEU A 406 17.20 -5.30 28.42
CA LEU A 406 16.44 -4.15 28.87
C LEU A 406 16.22 -4.16 30.39
N SER A 407 15.96 -3.00 30.98
CA SER A 407 15.54 -2.87 32.37
C SER A 407 14.13 -3.46 32.58
N SER A 408 13.69 -3.60 33.84
CA SER A 408 12.32 -4.01 34.17
C SER A 408 11.23 -3.03 33.69
N THR A 409 11.62 -1.82 33.28
CA THR A 409 10.74 -0.79 32.71
C THR A 409 10.90 -0.68 31.18
N GLY A 410 11.72 -1.52 30.56
CA GLY A 410 11.95 -1.52 29.11
C GLY A 410 12.99 -0.51 28.62
N ASP A 411 13.79 0.07 29.53
CA ASP A 411 14.86 0.99 29.17
C ASP A 411 16.08 0.23 28.65
N PHE A 412 16.80 0.82 27.70
CA PHE A 412 18.14 0.37 27.32
C PHE A 412 19.07 0.45 28.53
N THR A 413 19.98 -0.50 28.67
CA THR A 413 20.87 -0.60 29.85
C THR A 413 22.32 -0.33 29.52
N LEU A 414 22.72 -0.36 28.24
CA LEU A 414 24.12 -0.24 27.81
C LEU A 414 24.34 0.94 26.83
N ASP A 415 25.53 1.55 26.93
CA ASP A 415 26.03 2.54 25.97
C ASP A 415 26.64 1.89 24.71
N ALA A 416 27.23 2.71 23.82
CA ALA A 416 27.87 2.22 22.59
C ALA A 416 29.00 1.21 22.84
N ASP A 417 29.76 1.39 23.92
CA ASP A 417 30.93 0.59 24.31
C ASP A 417 30.55 -0.62 25.17
N GLY A 418 29.26 -0.79 25.48
CA GLY A 418 28.76 -1.89 26.32
C GLY A 418 28.91 -1.63 27.83
N ASN A 419 29.14 -0.38 28.24
CA ASN A 419 29.11 -0.02 29.65
C ASN A 419 27.67 0.25 30.10
N PRO A 420 27.33 0.01 31.38
CA PRO A 420 26.03 0.39 31.92
C PRO A 420 25.75 1.88 31.75
N LEU A 421 24.54 2.22 31.32
CA LEU A 421 24.04 3.59 31.34
C LEU A 421 23.87 4.03 32.80
N SER A 422 24.34 5.22 33.14
CA SER A 422 24.17 5.78 34.48
C SER A 422 22.71 6.15 34.72
N ASP A 423 22.15 5.68 35.84
CA ASP A 423 20.80 6.02 36.34
C ASP A 423 20.53 7.53 36.43
#